data_AF-A0A7S7URG4-F1
#
_entry.id   AF-A0A7S7URG4-F1
#
_cell.length_a   1.000
_cell.length_b   1.000
_cell.length_c   1.000
_cell.angle_alpha   90.00
_cell.angle_beta   90.00
_cell.angle_gamma   90.00
#
_symmetry.space_group_name_H-M   'P 1'
#
loop_
_entity.id
_entity.type
_entity.pdbx_description
1 polymer ?
#
loop_
_entity_poly.entity_id
_entity_poly.type
_entity_poly.pdbx_seq_one_letter_code
_entity_poly.pdbx_strand_id
1 'polypeptide(L)'
;MLTYGTCLIGYSLVLVQGQWKIMPPTNPLEPILEEIERALSLKLGYLALTVALTIPSICVALEHPSGEDDSGRYRKWYKQHIGAKFKNLTPSDCWSLRCGVVHQGRFGTDSQKYDRVVFVPPTDKTLRIKGSAILNFTRPGAPPTCLLLELRDFCEAMIGGARDWFAANQADPVVLRNMQRLVKPRPEGLDAAFDVGPVIW
;
A
#
# COMPACT_ATOMS: atom_id res chain seq x y z
N MET A 1 23.28 7.64 -27.46
CA MET A 1 22.34 6.55 -27.12
C MET A 1 21.77 6.88 -25.76
N LEU A 2 20.59 7.50 -25.71
CA LEU A 2 19.89 7.80 -24.46
C LEU A 2 19.09 6.54 -24.10
N THR A 3 19.63 5.69 -23.24
CA THR A 3 18.84 4.64 -22.58
C THR A 3 17.92 5.33 -21.58
N TYR A 4 16.66 5.54 -21.97
CA TYR A 4 15.59 5.87 -21.02
C TYR A 4 15.37 4.62 -20.16
N GLY A 5 15.88 4.64 -18.93
CA GLY A 5 15.65 3.56 -17.98
C GLY A 5 14.20 3.60 -17.52
N THR A 6 13.37 2.73 -18.10
CA THR A 6 11.99 2.56 -17.64
C THR A 6 11.90 1.64 -16.44
N CYS A 7 11.07 2.03 -15.48
CA CYS A 7 10.70 1.16 -14.39
C CYS A 7 9.63 0.18 -14.89
N LEU A 8 10.05 -0.99 -15.39
CA LEU A 8 9.16 -2.10 -15.78
C LEU A 8 8.68 -2.93 -14.58
N ILE A 9 8.44 -2.30 -13.42
CA ILE A 9 7.99 -2.99 -12.19
C ILE A 9 6.67 -3.71 -12.47
N GLY A 10 6.59 -4.99 -12.12
CA GLY A 10 5.46 -5.88 -12.43
C GLY A 10 5.35 -6.36 -13.88
N TYR A 11 6.12 -5.82 -14.84
CA TYR A 11 6.07 -6.23 -16.23
C TYR A 11 7.09 -7.34 -16.52
N SER A 12 6.71 -8.26 -17.41
CA SER A 12 7.59 -9.35 -17.86
C SER A 12 8.02 -9.16 -19.30
N LEU A 13 9.29 -9.45 -19.62
CA LEU A 13 9.77 -9.48 -21.00
C LEU A 13 9.70 -10.93 -21.51
N VAL A 14 8.86 -11.19 -22.51
CA VAL A 14 8.60 -12.55 -23.03
C VAL A 14 8.92 -12.61 -24.52
N LEU A 15 9.61 -13.68 -24.94
CA LEU A 15 9.88 -13.92 -26.35
C LEU A 15 8.69 -14.63 -27.00
N VAL A 16 7.99 -13.95 -27.91
CA VAL A 16 6.82 -14.47 -28.63
C VAL A 16 7.13 -14.47 -30.13
N GLN A 17 7.17 -15.65 -30.75
CA GLN A 17 7.43 -15.80 -32.19
C GLN A 17 8.71 -15.09 -32.68
N GLY A 18 9.78 -15.15 -31.87
CA GLY A 18 11.06 -14.51 -32.19
C GLY A 18 11.13 -13.00 -31.92
N GLN A 19 10.08 -12.40 -31.36
CA GLN A 19 10.04 -10.99 -30.98
C GLN A 19 9.87 -10.83 -29.46
N TRP A 20 10.68 -9.98 -28.84
CA TRP A 20 10.52 -9.62 -27.43
C TRP A 20 9.30 -8.73 -27.26
N LYS A 21 8.40 -9.12 -26.35
CA LYS A 21 7.19 -8.37 -26.00
C LYS A 21 7.19 -8.08 -24.51
N ILE A 22 6.76 -6.88 -24.15
CA ILE A 22 6.50 -6.50 -22.77
C ILE A 22 5.07 -6.96 -22.44
N MET A 23 4.95 -7.82 -21.43
CA MET A 23 3.69 -8.36 -20.95
C MET A 23 3.29 -7.65 -19.65
N PRO A 24 2.03 -7.20 -19.51
CA PRO A 24 1.55 -6.59 -18.28
C PRO A 24 1.47 -7.60 -17.13
N PRO A 25 1.48 -7.13 -15.87
CA PRO A 25 1.27 -8.00 -14.72
C PRO A 25 -0.12 -8.66 -14.78
N THR A 26 -0.21 -9.90 -14.30
CA THR A 26 -1.49 -10.62 -14.15
C THR A 26 -2.39 -9.97 -13.10
N ASN A 27 -1.78 -9.41 -12.04
CA ASN A 27 -2.43 -8.58 -11.04
C ASN A 27 -2.14 -7.10 -11.32
N PRO A 28 -3.11 -6.27 -11.76
CA PRO A 28 -2.87 -4.87 -12.04
C PRO A 28 -2.45 -4.03 -10.83
N LEU A 29 -2.65 -4.52 -9.60
CA LEU A 29 -2.12 -3.87 -8.39
C LEU A 29 -0.61 -4.10 -8.20
N GLU A 30 -0.03 -5.11 -8.83
CA GLU A 30 1.35 -5.55 -8.58
C GLU A 30 2.39 -4.43 -8.72
N PRO A 31 2.31 -3.51 -9.70
CA PRO A 31 3.26 -2.39 -9.78
C PRO A 31 3.29 -1.55 -8.49
N ILE A 32 2.13 -1.24 -7.91
CA ILE A 32 2.03 -0.46 -6.67
C ILE A 32 2.56 -1.28 -5.48
N LEU A 33 2.25 -2.58 -5.43
CA LEU A 33 2.66 -3.46 -4.33
C LEU A 33 4.18 -3.69 -4.33
N GLU A 34 4.78 -3.94 -5.51
CA GLU A 34 6.22 -4.08 -5.68
C GLU A 34 6.97 -2.76 -5.39
N GLU A 35 6.36 -1.60 -5.65
CA GLU A 35 6.92 -0.31 -5.24
C GLU A 35 7.03 -0.18 -3.71
N ILE A 36 6.04 -0.68 -2.96
CA ILE A 36 6.12 -0.75 -1.48
C ILE A 36 7.27 -1.68 -1.06
N GLU A 37 7.38 -2.86 -1.67
CA GLU A 37 8.44 -3.83 -1.36
C GLU A 37 9.84 -3.27 -1.66
N ARG A 38 10.00 -2.56 -2.77
CA ARG A 38 11.24 -1.85 -3.14
C ARG A 38 11.55 -0.70 -2.18
N ALA A 39 10.54 0.08 -1.79
CA ALA A 39 10.72 1.13 -0.80
C ALA A 39 11.23 0.54 0.54
N LEU A 40 10.70 -0.61 0.96
CA LEU A 40 11.19 -1.31 2.16
C LEU A 40 12.63 -1.82 1.99
N SER A 41 13.00 -2.39 0.85
CA SER A 41 14.35 -2.90 0.61
C SER A 41 15.40 -1.79 0.57
N LEU A 42 15.01 -0.61 0.08
CA LEU A 42 15.83 0.61 0.03
C LEU A 42 15.74 1.45 1.32
N LYS A 43 15.10 0.95 2.38
CA LYS A 43 14.93 1.65 3.67
C LYS A 43 14.19 3.00 3.56
N LEU A 44 13.36 3.17 2.53
CA LEU A 44 12.50 4.35 2.30
C LEU A 44 11.20 4.22 3.08
N GLY A 45 11.30 4.21 4.42
CA GLY A 45 10.20 3.81 5.29
C GLY A 45 8.95 4.70 5.23
N TYR A 46 9.13 6.02 5.11
CA TYR A 46 8.01 6.96 4.98
C TYR A 46 7.23 6.74 3.68
N LEU A 47 7.95 6.51 2.56
CA LEU A 47 7.33 6.20 1.27
C LEU A 47 6.56 4.88 1.34
N ALA A 48 7.19 3.82 1.85
CA ALA A 48 6.56 2.51 2.01
C ALA A 48 5.28 2.60 2.86
N LEU A 49 5.32 3.32 3.99
CA LEU A 49 4.16 3.49 4.87
C LEU A 49 3.05 4.28 4.20
N THR A 50 3.39 5.39 3.54
CA THR A 50 2.41 6.30 2.92
C THR A 50 1.62 5.55 1.86
N VAL A 51 2.29 4.80 0.99
CA VAL A 51 1.64 4.01 -0.06
C VAL A 51 0.89 2.81 0.54
N ALA A 52 1.46 2.10 1.52
CA ALA A 52 0.77 0.99 2.18
C ALA A 52 -0.57 1.40 2.83
N LEU A 53 -0.66 2.62 3.39
CA LEU A 53 -1.89 3.14 4.00
C LEU A 53 -3.02 3.41 3.00
N THR A 54 -2.71 3.59 1.70
CA THR A 54 -3.72 3.80 0.64
C THR A 54 -4.29 2.50 0.08
N ILE A 55 -3.61 1.37 0.30
CA ILE A 55 -4.00 0.07 -0.27
C ILE A 55 -5.45 -0.33 0.02
N PRO A 56 -5.99 -0.21 1.26
CA PRO A 56 -7.39 -0.52 1.50
C PRO A 56 -8.34 0.40 0.73
N SER A 57 -8.00 1.70 0.60
CA SER A 57 -8.79 2.65 -0.19
C SER A 57 -8.83 2.25 -1.67
N ILE A 58 -7.69 1.84 -2.24
CA ILE A 58 -7.60 1.39 -3.62
C ILE A 58 -8.47 0.15 -3.84
N CYS A 59 -8.36 -0.86 -2.97
CA CYS A 59 -9.17 -2.08 -3.07
C CYS A 59 -10.68 -1.77 -2.96
N VAL A 60 -11.06 -0.93 -2.00
CA VAL A 60 -12.45 -0.48 -1.80
C VAL A 60 -12.99 0.26 -3.03
N ALA A 61 -12.20 1.18 -3.59
CA ALA A 61 -12.60 1.93 -4.79
C ALA A 61 -12.79 0.99 -5.98
N LEU A 62 -11.97 -0.05 -6.09
CA LEU A 62 -12.08 -1.04 -7.16
C LEU A 62 -13.33 -1.91 -7.02
N GLU A 63 -13.69 -2.38 -5.83
CA GLU A 63 -14.90 -3.21 -5.63
C GLU A 63 -16.22 -2.42 -5.65
N HIS A 64 -16.20 -1.11 -5.41
CA HIS A 64 -17.43 -0.34 -5.29
C HIS A 64 -17.92 0.24 -6.63
N PRO A 65 -19.23 0.18 -6.94
CA PRO A 65 -19.79 0.73 -8.18
C PRO A 65 -19.50 2.21 -8.44
N SER A 66 -19.31 3.03 -7.40
CA SER A 66 -18.95 4.46 -7.55
C SER A 66 -17.49 4.69 -7.94
N GLY A 67 -16.60 3.71 -7.72
CA GLY A 67 -15.16 3.91 -7.90
C GLY A 67 -14.50 4.72 -6.79
N GLU A 68 -15.18 4.91 -5.64
CA GLU A 68 -14.71 5.79 -4.56
C GLU A 68 -14.58 5.03 -3.23
N ASP A 69 -13.62 5.46 -2.41
CA ASP A 69 -13.49 5.02 -1.02
C ASP A 69 -14.45 5.78 -0.10
N ASP A 70 -14.80 5.15 1.01
CA ASP A 70 -15.25 5.88 2.19
C ASP A 70 -14.66 5.25 3.47
N SER A 71 -14.76 6.00 4.57
CA SER A 71 -14.20 5.58 5.86
C SER A 71 -14.79 4.28 6.40
N GLY A 72 -16.06 3.97 6.11
CA GLY A 72 -16.73 2.76 6.55
C GLY A 72 -16.24 1.54 5.78
N ARG A 73 -16.13 1.66 4.46
CA ARG A 73 -15.61 0.59 3.59
C ARG A 73 -14.13 0.32 3.85
N TYR A 74 -13.32 1.36 4.03
CA TYR A 74 -11.91 1.20 4.43
C TYR A 74 -11.79 0.38 5.71
N ARG A 75 -12.58 0.73 6.74
CA ARG A 75 -12.56 0.02 8.03
C ARG A 75 -13.00 -1.43 7.88
N LYS A 76 -13.99 -1.68 7.03
CA LYS A 76 -14.46 -3.04 6.72
C LYS A 76 -13.35 -3.86 6.07
N TRP A 77 -12.72 -3.33 5.02
CA TRP A 77 -11.59 -3.97 4.34
C TRP A 77 -10.46 -4.28 5.31
N TYR A 78 -10.04 -3.29 6.11
CA TYR A 78 -9.00 -3.45 7.12
C TYR A 78 -9.31 -4.62 8.07
N LYS A 79 -10.53 -4.63 8.62
CA LYS A 79 -10.97 -5.66 9.56
C LYS A 79 -10.95 -7.06 8.93
N GLN A 80 -11.35 -7.17 7.66
CA GLN A 80 -11.43 -8.44 6.94
C GLN A 80 -10.05 -9.00 6.59
N HIS A 81 -9.13 -8.16 6.10
CA HIS A 81 -7.88 -8.64 5.52
C HIS A 81 -6.70 -8.64 6.48
N ILE A 82 -6.62 -7.69 7.41
CA ILE A 82 -5.41 -7.52 8.24
C ILE A 82 -5.67 -7.29 9.73
N GLY A 83 -6.91 -7.03 10.14
CA GLY A 83 -7.25 -6.68 11.52
C GLY A 83 -6.87 -7.75 12.55
N ALA A 84 -6.89 -9.03 12.17
CA ALA A 84 -6.45 -10.13 13.05
C ALA A 84 -4.96 -10.06 13.42
N LYS A 85 -4.12 -9.47 12.56
CA LYS A 85 -2.66 -9.37 12.76
C LYS A 85 -2.27 -8.25 13.71
N PHE A 86 -3.04 -7.17 13.77
CA PHE A 86 -2.75 -5.97 14.58
C PHE A 86 -3.83 -5.73 15.65
N LYS A 87 -3.83 -6.56 16.69
CA LYS A 87 -4.85 -6.52 17.76
C LYS A 87 -4.97 -5.16 18.45
N ASN A 88 -3.89 -4.39 18.49
CA ASN A 88 -3.88 -3.07 19.12
C ASN A 88 -4.11 -1.90 18.15
N LEU A 89 -4.31 -2.17 16.85
CA LEU A 89 -4.63 -1.15 15.87
C LEU A 89 -6.05 -1.39 15.35
N THR A 90 -7.01 -0.58 15.80
CA THR A 90 -8.38 -0.75 15.34
C THR A 90 -8.53 -0.27 13.90
N PRO A 91 -9.59 -0.68 13.18
CA PRO A 91 -9.87 -0.13 11.85
C PRO A 91 -10.00 1.41 11.86
N SER A 92 -10.57 1.97 12.93
CA SER A 92 -10.71 3.41 13.13
C SER A 92 -9.37 4.11 13.29
N ASP A 93 -8.45 3.50 14.05
CA ASP A 93 -7.09 4.02 14.22
C ASP A 93 -6.33 4.00 12.89
N CYS A 94 -6.43 2.90 12.13
CA CYS A 94 -5.76 2.81 10.83
C CYS A 94 -6.32 3.81 9.80
N TRP A 95 -7.64 4.05 9.80
CA TRP A 95 -8.24 5.10 8.98
C TRP A 95 -7.73 6.50 9.37
N SER A 96 -7.66 6.80 10.67
CA SER A 96 -7.09 8.06 11.18
C SER A 96 -5.62 8.21 10.77
N LEU A 97 -4.82 7.15 10.88
CA LEU A 97 -3.44 7.12 10.42
C LEU A 97 -3.32 7.42 8.93
N ARG A 98 -4.14 6.78 8.08
CA ARG A 98 -4.19 7.07 6.65
C ARG A 98 -4.44 8.55 6.41
N CYS A 99 -5.45 9.12 7.06
CA CYS A 99 -5.77 10.54 6.88
C CYS A 99 -4.65 11.47 7.34
N GLY A 100 -4.05 11.22 8.51
CA GLY A 100 -2.96 12.03 9.04
C GLY A 100 -1.68 11.92 8.20
N VAL A 101 -1.24 10.70 7.89
CA VAL A 101 0.04 10.47 7.21
C VAL A 101 -0.05 10.90 5.75
N VAL A 102 -1.10 10.47 5.02
CA VAL A 102 -1.21 10.71 3.58
C VAL A 102 -1.57 12.16 3.25
N HIS A 103 -2.49 12.78 4.00
CA HIS A 103 -2.99 14.12 3.67
C HIS A 103 -2.37 15.24 4.49
N GLN A 104 -1.76 14.94 5.64
CA GLN A 104 -1.30 15.96 6.59
C GLN A 104 0.17 15.78 7.01
N GLY A 105 0.84 14.72 6.54
CA GLY A 105 2.24 14.43 6.91
C GLY A 105 2.46 14.21 8.41
N ARG A 106 1.44 13.81 9.17
CA ARG A 106 1.53 13.63 10.64
C ARG A 106 0.87 12.34 11.12
N PHE A 107 1.42 11.77 12.19
CA PHE A 107 0.76 10.71 12.94
C PHE A 107 -0.26 11.37 13.88
N GLY A 108 -1.55 11.20 13.62
CA GLY A 108 -2.57 11.77 14.51
C GLY A 108 -3.80 12.38 13.84
N THR A 109 -4.94 12.20 14.49
CA THR A 109 -6.01 13.19 14.60
C THR A 109 -6.29 13.40 16.09
N ASP A 110 -6.92 14.50 16.51
CA ASP A 110 -7.17 14.83 17.94
C ASP A 110 -8.03 13.79 18.70
N SER A 111 -8.51 12.75 18.00
CA SER A 111 -9.37 11.67 18.50
C SER A 111 -8.68 10.32 18.69
N GLN A 112 -7.34 10.27 18.70
CA GLN A 112 -6.62 8.99 18.81
C GLN A 112 -6.59 8.41 20.23
N LYS A 113 -6.79 7.10 20.30
CA LYS A 113 -6.68 6.27 21.52
C LYS A 113 -5.27 6.31 22.15
N TYR A 114 -4.26 6.56 21.32
CA TYR A 114 -2.85 6.55 21.69
C TYR A 114 -2.28 7.96 21.57
N ASP A 115 -1.46 8.38 22.52
CA ASP A 115 -0.77 9.67 22.47
C ASP A 115 0.31 9.71 21.39
N ARG A 116 0.85 8.54 21.05
CA ARG A 116 1.81 8.39 19.96
C ARG A 116 1.65 7.03 19.28
N VAL A 117 1.73 7.04 17.95
CA VAL A 117 1.93 5.84 17.13
C VAL A 117 3.33 5.90 16.54
N VAL A 118 4.09 4.82 16.69
CA VAL A 118 5.48 4.72 16.23
C VAL A 118 5.63 3.50 15.34
N PHE A 119 6.10 3.75 14.12
CA PHE A 119 6.56 2.69 13.22
C PHE A 119 8.05 2.48 13.42
N VAL A 120 8.42 1.27 13.83
CA VAL A 120 9.80 0.85 13.98
C VAL A 120 10.27 0.30 12.63
N PRO A 121 11.23 0.95 11.94
CA PRO A 121 11.76 0.43 10.69
C PRO A 121 12.52 -0.88 10.93
N PRO A 122 12.76 -1.69 9.89
CA PRO A 122 13.64 -2.85 10.00
C PRO A 122 15.01 -2.42 10.54
N THR A 123 15.44 -3.04 11.63
CA THR A 123 16.77 -2.82 12.20
C THR A 123 17.58 -4.10 12.13
N ASP A 124 18.91 -3.98 12.08
CA ASP A 124 19.82 -5.12 12.14
C ASP A 124 19.89 -5.75 13.56
N LYS A 125 19.02 -5.33 14.47
CA LYS A 125 18.95 -5.83 15.84
C LYS A 125 18.02 -7.04 15.92
N THR A 126 18.32 -7.95 16.85
CA THR A 126 17.63 -9.23 17.07
C THR A 126 16.20 -9.12 17.60
N LEU A 127 15.79 -7.96 18.11
CA LEU A 127 14.44 -7.73 18.64
C LEU A 127 13.50 -7.21 17.54
N ARG A 128 12.58 -8.07 17.09
CA ARG A 128 11.46 -7.71 16.21
C ARG A 128 10.15 -7.73 16.98
N ILE A 129 9.35 -6.68 16.85
CA ILE A 129 7.97 -6.65 17.33
C ILE A 129 7.12 -7.31 16.26
N LYS A 130 6.51 -8.48 16.53
CA LYS A 130 5.53 -9.05 15.60
C LYS A 130 4.17 -8.41 15.80
N GLY A 131 3.63 -7.80 14.75
CA GLY A 131 2.32 -7.15 14.79
C GLY A 131 2.34 -5.81 15.51
N SER A 132 1.84 -5.76 16.75
CA SER A 132 1.66 -4.52 17.52
C SER A 132 1.94 -4.68 19.00
N ALA A 133 2.59 -3.71 19.62
CA ALA A 133 2.82 -3.64 21.07
C ALA A 133 2.39 -2.29 21.65
N ILE A 134 1.98 -2.26 22.91
CA ILE A 134 1.67 -1.02 23.65
C ILE A 134 2.75 -0.80 24.69
N LEU A 135 3.35 0.39 24.70
CA LEU A 135 4.22 0.85 25.77
C LEU A 135 3.46 1.84 26.65
N ASN A 136 3.36 1.51 27.94
CA ASN A 136 2.86 2.42 28.96
C ASN A 136 4.06 3.07 29.65
N PHE A 137 4.13 4.39 29.64
CA PHE A 137 5.20 5.11 30.32
C PHE A 137 4.70 5.58 31.69
N THR A 138 5.32 5.10 32.77
CA THR A 138 5.00 5.49 34.15
C THR A 138 5.84 6.66 34.67
N ARG A 139 6.37 7.50 33.76
CA ARG A 139 7.21 8.65 34.14
C ARG A 139 6.43 9.97 34.06
N PRO A 140 6.65 10.92 34.99
CA PRO A 140 6.06 12.25 34.91
C PRO A 140 6.40 12.93 33.57
N GLY A 141 5.38 13.37 32.83
CA GLY A 141 5.53 14.07 31.54
C GLY A 141 5.73 13.19 30.30
N ALA A 142 5.74 11.86 30.42
CA ALA A 142 5.73 10.98 29.26
C ALA A 142 4.29 10.82 28.70
N PRO A 143 4.12 10.67 27.37
CA PRO A 143 2.81 10.37 26.79
C PRO A 143 2.25 9.09 27.42
N PRO A 144 1.00 9.11 27.93
CA PRO A 144 0.47 8.01 28.73
C PRO A 144 0.46 6.65 28.02
N THR A 145 0.35 6.62 26.68
CA THR A 145 0.34 5.39 25.88
C THR A 145 0.99 5.55 24.49
N CYS A 146 1.84 4.59 24.12
CA CYS A 146 2.45 4.53 22.78
C CYS A 146 2.16 3.20 22.09
N LEU A 147 1.63 3.26 20.87
CA LEU A 147 1.46 2.10 20.01
C LEU A 147 2.72 1.91 19.15
N LEU A 148 3.40 0.78 19.32
CA LEU A 148 4.51 0.36 18.48
C LEU A 148 4.02 -0.61 17.39
N LEU A 149 4.40 -0.34 16.15
CA LEU A 149 4.16 -1.19 14.99
C LEU A 149 5.48 -1.44 14.28
N GLU A 150 5.74 -2.67 13.84
CA GLU A 150 6.88 -2.95 12.97
C GLU A 150 6.50 -2.60 11.53
N LEU A 151 7.29 -1.73 10.92
CA LEU A 151 6.97 -1.12 9.63
C LEU A 151 6.86 -2.15 8.51
N ARG A 152 7.83 -3.07 8.44
CA ARG A 152 7.84 -4.11 7.42
C ARG A 152 6.66 -5.05 7.60
N ASP A 153 6.43 -5.57 8.81
CA ASP A 153 5.29 -6.45 9.09
C ASP A 153 3.94 -5.80 8.74
N PHE A 154 3.80 -4.49 8.93
CA PHE A 154 2.61 -3.71 8.55
C PHE A 154 2.46 -3.58 7.03
N CYS A 155 3.49 -3.14 6.32
CA CYS A 155 3.46 -3.03 4.87
C CYS A 155 3.23 -4.40 4.21
N GLU A 156 3.92 -5.45 4.66
CA GLU A 156 3.73 -6.82 4.15
C GLU A 156 2.32 -7.35 4.42
N ALA A 157 1.68 -6.95 5.52
CA ALA A 157 0.28 -7.29 5.77
C ALA A 157 -0.67 -6.61 4.78
N MET A 158 -0.46 -5.31 4.50
CA MET A 158 -1.25 -4.58 3.51
C MET A 158 -1.10 -5.19 2.12
N ILE A 159 0.12 -5.50 1.72
CA ILE A 159 0.43 -6.17 0.45
C ILE A 159 -0.26 -7.53 0.37
N GLY A 160 -0.09 -8.37 1.40
CA GLY A 160 -0.73 -9.70 1.45
C GLY A 160 -2.24 -9.60 1.38
N GLY A 161 -2.85 -8.70 2.16
CA GLY A 161 -4.29 -8.46 2.14
C GLY A 161 -4.81 -8.03 0.76
N ALA A 162 -4.06 -7.21 0.02
CA ALA A 162 -4.41 -6.80 -1.34
C ALA A 162 -4.27 -7.93 -2.37
N ARG A 163 -3.21 -8.74 -2.27
CA ARG A 163 -3.02 -9.91 -3.13
C ARG A 163 -4.15 -10.94 -2.92
N ASP A 164 -4.49 -11.22 -1.65
CA ASP A 164 -5.59 -12.12 -1.28
C ASP A 164 -6.95 -11.57 -1.75
N TRP A 165 -7.18 -10.26 -1.53
CA TRP A 165 -8.37 -9.59 -2.02
C TRP A 165 -8.49 -9.67 -3.54
N PHE A 166 -7.42 -9.39 -4.29
CA PHE A 166 -7.47 -9.41 -5.75
C PHE A 166 -7.73 -10.82 -6.27
N ALA A 167 -7.07 -11.84 -5.72
CA ALA A 167 -7.29 -13.23 -6.10
C ALA A 167 -8.78 -13.64 -5.97
N ALA A 168 -9.46 -13.15 -4.94
CA ALA A 168 -10.88 -13.41 -4.69
C ALA A 168 -11.84 -12.57 -5.56
N ASN A 169 -11.39 -11.44 -6.11
CA ASN A 169 -12.26 -10.45 -6.77
C ASN A 169 -11.92 -10.19 -8.25
N GLN A 170 -10.87 -10.79 -8.81
CA GLN A 170 -10.37 -10.54 -10.16
C GLN A 170 -11.38 -10.83 -11.30
N ALA A 171 -12.42 -11.62 -11.03
CA ALA A 171 -13.48 -11.92 -12.00
C ALA A 171 -14.72 -11.02 -11.86
N ASP A 172 -14.76 -10.14 -10.85
CA ASP A 172 -15.91 -9.27 -10.61
C ASP A 172 -16.01 -8.17 -11.69
N PRO A 173 -17.19 -7.98 -12.32
CA PRO A 173 -17.35 -6.98 -13.39
C PRO A 173 -17.10 -5.53 -12.96
N VAL A 174 -17.44 -5.16 -11.73
CA VAL A 174 -17.19 -3.82 -11.17
C VAL A 174 -15.70 -3.61 -10.99
N VAL A 175 -15.02 -4.62 -10.43
CA VAL A 175 -13.56 -4.61 -10.25
C VAL A 175 -12.86 -4.47 -11.59
N LEU A 176 -13.18 -5.32 -12.58
CA LEU A 176 -12.61 -5.27 -13.92
C LEU A 176 -12.81 -3.90 -14.60
N ARG A 177 -14.01 -3.33 -14.48
CA ARG A 177 -14.32 -2.01 -15.02
C ARG A 177 -13.50 -0.91 -14.34
N ASN A 178 -13.45 -0.91 -13.00
CA ASN A 178 -12.75 0.12 -12.24
C ASN A 178 -11.23 0.03 -12.40
N MET A 179 -10.69 -1.19 -12.59
CA MET A 179 -9.25 -1.44 -12.79
C MET A 179 -8.67 -0.73 -14.03
N GLN A 180 -9.51 -0.44 -15.03
CA GLN A 180 -9.08 0.30 -16.22
C GLN A 180 -8.61 1.72 -15.91
N ARG A 181 -9.06 2.28 -14.78
CA ARG A 181 -8.76 3.64 -14.30
C ARG A 181 -7.67 3.66 -13.23
N LEU A 182 -7.09 2.51 -12.89
CA LEU A 182 -6.00 2.45 -11.92
C LEU A 182 -4.76 3.13 -12.51
N VAL A 183 -4.13 3.98 -11.71
CA VAL A 183 -2.83 4.59 -12.04
C VAL A 183 -1.81 3.47 -12.26
N LYS A 184 -1.19 3.44 -13.43
CA LYS A 184 -0.15 2.44 -13.72
C LYS A 184 0.87 2.94 -14.74
N PRO A 185 2.10 2.39 -14.71
CA PRO A 185 3.07 2.60 -15.78
C PRO A 185 2.48 2.17 -17.13
N ARG A 186 2.80 2.93 -18.17
CA ARG A 186 2.53 2.60 -19.57
C ARG A 186 3.86 2.65 -20.31
N PRO A 187 4.61 1.53 -20.35
CA PRO A 187 5.91 1.47 -21.02
C PRO A 187 5.85 1.90 -22.49
N GLU A 188 4.72 1.64 -23.14
CA GLU A 188 4.42 1.98 -24.53
C GLU A 188 4.03 3.45 -24.78
N GLY A 189 3.82 4.27 -23.73
CA GLY A 189 3.40 5.66 -23.88
C GLY A 189 1.89 5.87 -24.05
N LEU A 190 1.50 7.01 -24.66
CA LEU A 190 0.08 7.40 -24.81
C LEU A 190 -0.58 6.84 -26.07
N ASP A 191 0.08 6.93 -27.22
CA ASP A 191 -0.41 6.42 -28.50
C ASP A 191 0.73 6.38 -29.53
N ALA A 192 0.60 5.60 -30.60
CA ALA A 192 1.60 5.55 -31.68
C ALA A 192 1.78 6.91 -32.40
N ALA A 193 0.78 7.79 -32.30
CA ALA A 193 0.82 9.16 -32.83
C ALA A 193 1.61 10.15 -31.96
N PHE A 194 1.90 9.79 -30.70
CA PHE A 194 2.61 10.63 -29.75
C PHE A 194 3.77 9.83 -29.16
N ASP A 195 4.95 9.95 -29.77
CA ASP A 195 6.21 9.36 -29.27
C ASP A 195 6.70 10.12 -28.03
N VAL A 196 5.95 10.02 -26.94
CA VAL A 196 6.25 10.66 -25.65
C VAL A 196 7.04 9.75 -24.71
N GLY A 197 7.42 8.57 -25.19
CA GLY A 197 8.03 7.55 -24.36
C GLY A 197 7.11 7.09 -23.21
N PRO A 198 7.69 6.46 -22.19
CA PRO A 198 6.97 5.84 -21.05
C PRO A 198 6.24 6.87 -20.19
N VAL A 199 4.99 6.60 -19.82
CA VAL A 199 4.17 7.50 -18.99
C VAL A 199 3.54 6.79 -17.78
N ILE A 200 3.04 7.58 -16.82
CA ILE A 200 2.18 7.11 -15.72
C ILE A 200 0.86 7.88 -15.84
N TRP A 201 -0.25 7.15 -15.85
CA TRP A 201 -1.62 7.67 -16.00
C TRP A 201 -2.56 6.76 -15.22
#